data_AF-A0A838VZZ9-F1
#
_entry.id   AF-A0A838VZZ9-F1
#
_cell.length_a   1.000
_cell.length_b   1.000
_cell.length_c   1.000
_cell.angle_alpha   90.00
_cell.angle_beta   90.00
_cell.angle_gamma   90.00
#
_symmetry.space_group_name_H-M   'P 1'
#
loop_
_entity.id
_entity.type
_entity.pdbx_description
1 polymer ?
#
loop_
_entity_poly.entity_id
_entity_poly.type
_entity_poly.pdbx_seq_one_letter_code
_entity_poly.pdbx_strand_id
1 'polypeptide(L)'
;MIFTKSNNNSKKSPTLQAAIVEPILMACLEECSVCELSCKIQTILPLPYSLLKKYLFYLINYDLLSYNGQRQVYIIEEGGLDLLHMINKEKKTAMVDSEDIVITIE
;
A
#
# COMPACT_ATOMS: atom_id res chain seq x y z
N MET A 1 -7.03 -8.94 7.64
CA MET A 1 -7.01 -8.52 6.22
C MET A 1 -7.75 -9.53 5.37
N ILE A 2 -8.74 -9.07 4.60
CA ILE A 2 -9.51 -9.94 3.71
C ILE A 2 -9.32 -9.44 2.28
N PHE A 3 -8.88 -10.34 1.39
CA PHE A 3 -8.85 -10.10 -0.05
C PHE A 3 -10.20 -10.49 -0.63
N THR A 4 -10.99 -9.52 -1.09
CA THR A 4 -12.29 -9.79 -1.68
C THR A 4 -12.30 -9.36 -3.14
N LYS A 5 -12.66 -10.29 -4.04
CA LYS A 5 -13.17 -9.94 -5.36
C LYS A 5 -14.50 -9.19 -5.15
N SER A 6 -14.60 -7.99 -5.71
CA SER A 6 -15.67 -7.01 -5.46
C SER A 6 -17.04 -7.65 -5.20
N ASN A 7 -17.54 -7.49 -3.97
CA ASN A 7 -18.96 -7.67 -3.68
C ASN A 7 -19.42 -6.59 -2.69
N ASN A 8 -20.32 -5.74 -3.18
CA ASN A 8 -20.87 -4.61 -2.44
C ASN A 8 -21.83 -5.11 -1.35
N ASN A 9 -21.46 -4.97 -0.07
CA ASN A 9 -22.25 -4.28 0.96
C ASN A 9 -21.77 -4.55 2.40
N SER A 10 -21.97 -3.50 3.22
CA SER A 10 -21.90 -3.41 4.70
C SER A 10 -20.58 -2.94 5.31
N LYS A 11 -20.68 -1.83 6.08
CA LYS A 11 -19.64 -1.05 6.80
C LYS A 11 -18.32 -0.85 6.03
N LYS A 12 -18.19 0.29 5.33
CA LYS A 12 -17.10 0.58 4.38
C LYS A 12 -15.74 0.70 5.08
N SER A 13 -15.12 -0.43 5.38
CA SER A 13 -13.68 -0.55 5.52
C SER A 13 -13.00 0.08 4.29
N PRO A 14 -11.97 0.92 4.47
CA PRO A 14 -11.31 1.57 3.35
C PRO A 14 -10.75 0.52 2.40
N THR A 15 -11.10 0.69 1.14
CA THR A 15 -10.69 -0.17 0.04
C THR A 15 -9.45 0.45 -0.61
N LEU A 16 -8.33 -0.26 -0.60
CA LEU A 16 -7.06 0.17 -1.20
C LEU A 16 -6.72 -0.69 -2.43
N GLN A 17 -6.15 -0.09 -3.46
CA GLN A 17 -5.70 -0.83 -4.64
C GLN A 17 -4.28 -1.37 -4.41
N ALA A 18 -4.07 -2.66 -4.65
CA ALA A 18 -2.75 -3.26 -4.49
C ALA A 18 -1.71 -2.68 -5.45
N ALA A 19 -2.12 -2.28 -6.67
CA ALA A 19 -1.27 -1.56 -7.62
C ALA A 19 -0.67 -0.25 -7.07
N ILE A 20 -1.28 0.34 -6.03
CA ILE A 20 -0.75 1.53 -5.36
C ILE A 20 -0.03 1.14 -4.06
N VAL A 21 -0.60 0.22 -3.29
CA VAL A 21 -0.04 -0.22 -2.01
C VAL A 21 1.30 -0.93 -2.19
N GLU A 22 1.43 -1.83 -3.16
CA GLU A 22 2.66 -2.60 -3.39
C GLU A 22 3.87 -1.70 -3.69
N PRO A 23 3.82 -0.74 -4.64
CA PRO A 23 4.93 0.19 -4.85
C PRO A 23 5.29 1.02 -3.62
N ILE A 24 4.30 1.42 -2.81
CA ILE A 24 4.55 2.16 -1.57
C ILE A 24 5.33 1.29 -0.58
N LEU A 25 4.84 0.08 -0.31
CA LEU A 25 5.48 -0.84 0.64
C LEU A 25 6.89 -1.22 0.19
N MET A 26 7.07 -1.51 -1.10
CA MET A 26 8.38 -1.80 -1.70
C MET A 26 9.36 -0.64 -1.52
N ALA A 27 8.93 0.60 -1.75
CA ALA A 27 9.78 1.77 -1.57
C ALA A 27 10.18 1.99 -0.10
N CYS A 28 9.30 1.65 0.85
CA CYS A 28 9.54 1.80 2.28
C CYS A 28 10.40 0.69 2.90
N LEU A 29 10.75 -0.38 2.15
CA LEU A 29 11.74 -1.39 2.59
C LEU A 29 13.12 -0.76 2.86
N GLU A 30 13.47 0.27 2.09
CA GLU A 30 14.76 0.98 2.19
C GLU A 30 14.68 2.21 3.11
N GLU A 31 13.53 2.43 3.74
CA GLU A 31 13.11 3.71 4.32
C GLU A 31 13.08 4.82 3.27
N CYS A 32 12.01 5.62 3.25
CA CYS A 32 11.83 6.56 2.14
C CYS A 32 11.17 7.86 2.59
N SER A 33 11.72 9.00 2.18
CA SER A 33 11.07 10.29 2.39
C SER A 33 9.82 10.43 1.51
N VAL A 34 8.94 11.36 1.86
CA VAL A 34 7.72 11.62 1.06
C VAL A 34 8.04 12.07 -0.37
N CYS A 35 9.16 12.78 -0.56
CA CYS A 35 9.60 13.27 -1.87
C CYS A 35 10.13 12.12 -2.72
N GLU A 36 11.03 11.30 -2.17
CA GLU A 36 11.56 10.12 -2.86
C GLU A 36 10.44 9.15 -3.21
N LEU A 37 9.51 8.93 -2.28
CA LEU A 37 8.36 8.07 -2.50
C LEU A 37 7.47 8.59 -3.62
N SER A 38 7.16 9.89 -3.62
CA SER A 38 6.40 10.52 -4.71
C SER A 38 7.10 10.35 -6.06
N CYS A 39 8.42 10.55 -6.12
CA CYS A 39 9.20 10.35 -7.33
C CYS A 39 9.20 8.88 -7.79
N LYS A 40 9.50 7.94 -6.88
CA LYS A 40 9.54 6.49 -7.17
C LYS A 40 8.18 5.98 -7.64
N ILE A 41 7.08 6.45 -7.07
CA ILE A 41 5.75 6.02 -7.48
C ILE A 41 5.37 6.63 -8.82
N GLN A 42 5.70 7.91 -9.06
CA GLN A 42 5.31 8.60 -10.28
C GLN A 42 5.97 8.03 -11.55
N THR A 43 7.10 7.33 -11.42
CA THR A 43 7.71 6.58 -12.53
C THR A 43 6.99 5.27 -12.86
N ILE A 44 6.22 4.72 -11.92
CA ILE A 44 5.48 3.45 -12.06
C ILE A 44 4.03 3.74 -12.46
N LEU A 45 3.39 4.67 -11.76
CA LEU A 45 1.99 5.04 -11.94
C LEU A 45 1.86 6.56 -11.74
N PRO A 46 1.21 7.30 -12.66
CA PRO A 46 0.95 8.73 -12.48
C PRO A 46 -0.08 8.95 -11.35
N LEU A 47 0.40 8.90 -10.11
CA LEU A 47 -0.41 9.01 -8.89
C LEU A 47 -0.42 10.46 -8.39
N PRO A 48 -1.60 11.09 -8.23
CA PRO A 48 -1.69 12.40 -7.62
C PRO A 48 -1.15 12.39 -6.18
N TYR A 49 -0.41 13.43 -5.79
CA TYR A 49 0.16 13.55 -4.45
C TYR A 49 -0.89 13.52 -3.32
N SER A 50 -2.08 14.06 -3.57
CA SER A 50 -3.21 13.98 -2.64
C SER A 50 -3.68 12.54 -2.42
N LEU A 51 -3.64 11.71 -3.46
CA LEU A 51 -3.98 10.29 -3.37
C LEU A 51 -2.87 9.53 -2.64
N LEU A 52 -1.60 9.81 -2.94
CA LEU A 52 -0.47 9.24 -2.18
C LEU A 52 -0.60 9.50 -0.67
N LYS A 53 -0.90 10.75 -0.28
CA LYS A 53 -1.16 11.11 1.12
C LYS A 53 -2.29 10.31 1.75
N LYS A 54 -3.39 10.10 1.02
CA LYS A 54 -4.52 9.29 1.50
C LYS A 54 -4.09 7.84 1.76
N TYR A 55 -3.30 7.25 0.85
CA TYR A 55 -2.78 5.89 1.04
C TYR A 55 -1.83 5.83 2.25
N LEU A 56 -0.86 6.74 2.35
CA LEU A 56 0.05 6.82 3.49
C LEU A 56 -0.69 6.95 4.82
N PHE A 57 -1.74 7.77 4.86
CA PHE A 57 -2.60 7.89 6.04
C PHE A 57 -3.21 6.54 6.44
N TYR A 58 -3.80 5.79 5.51
CA TYR A 58 -4.35 4.48 5.85
C TYR A 58 -3.26 3.49 6.26
N LEU A 59 -2.17 3.39 5.50
CA LEU A 59 -1.09 2.46 5.80
C LEU A 59 -0.49 2.70 7.19
N ILE A 60 -0.41 3.95 7.64
CA ILE A 60 0.01 4.27 9.01
C ILE A 60 -1.06 3.91 10.05
N ASN A 61 -2.33 4.27 9.82
CA ASN A 61 -3.39 3.99 10.79
C ASN A 61 -3.68 2.50 10.98
N TYR A 62 -3.22 1.66 10.05
CA TYR A 62 -3.35 0.20 10.12
C TYR A 62 -2.03 -0.51 10.45
N ASP A 63 -1.06 0.21 11.02
CA ASP A 63 0.23 -0.34 11.48
C ASP A 63 1.01 -1.09 10.38
N LEU A 64 0.89 -0.65 9.12
CA LEU A 64 1.61 -1.21 7.97
C LEU A 64 2.88 -0.42 7.67
N LEU A 65 2.85 0.88 7.97
CA LEU A 65 3.98 1.77 7.92
C LEU A 65 4.04 2.57 9.22
N SER A 66 5.23 3.02 9.60
CA SER A 66 5.41 4.11 10.55
C SER A 66 6.09 5.29 9.88
N TYR A 67 5.95 6.48 10.49
CA TYR A 67 6.65 7.67 10.06
C TYR A 67 7.61 8.14 11.16
N ASN A 68 8.90 8.14 10.84
CA ASN A 68 9.92 8.71 11.72
C ASN A 68 10.03 10.21 11.47
N GLY A 69 9.46 11.01 12.39
CA GLY A 69 9.46 12.47 12.25
C GLY A 69 10.83 13.14 12.34
N GLN A 70 11.82 12.53 12.99
CA GLN A 70 13.17 13.08 13.09
C GLN A 70 13.93 12.93 11.77
N ARG A 71 13.80 11.76 11.15
CA ARG A 71 14.47 11.41 9.89
C ARG A 71 13.63 11.77 8.66
N GLN A 72 12.35 12.09 8.86
CA GLN A 72 11.36 12.39 7.82
C GLN A 72 11.19 11.26 6.79
N VAL A 73 11.24 10.01 7.27
CA VAL A 73 11.12 8.81 6.43
C VAL A 73 9.95 7.94 6.89
N TYR A 74 9.33 7.28 5.92
CA TYR A 74 8.40 6.18 6.15
C TYR A 74 9.15 4.87 6.22
N ILE A 75 8.80 4.04 7.19
CA ILE A 75 9.43 2.75 7.48
C ILE A 75 8.33 1.69 7.43
N ILE A 76 8.62 0.55 6.82
CA ILE A 76 7.69 -0.57 6.78
C ILE A 76 7.66 -1.30 8.14
N GLU A 77 6.45 -1.65 8.58
CA GLU A 77 6.23 -2.44 9.79
C GLU A 77 5.98 -3.92 9.45
N GLU A 78 5.96 -4.79 10.46
CA GLU A 78 5.73 -6.23 10.27
C GLU A 78 4.43 -6.52 9.51
N GLY A 79 3.33 -5.83 9.84
CA GLY A 79 2.06 -5.97 9.12
C GLY A 79 2.14 -5.53 7.66
N GLY A 80 2.99 -4.55 7.34
CA GLY A 80 3.27 -4.13 5.97
C GLY A 80 4.06 -5.19 5.19
N LEU A 81 5.03 -5.85 5.82
CA LEU A 81 5.77 -6.95 5.23
C LEU A 81 4.86 -8.14 4.93
N ASP A 82 3.97 -8.49 5.86
CA ASP A 82 2.97 -9.54 5.67
C ASP A 82 2.04 -9.22 4.51
N LEU A 83 1.50 -7.99 4.45
CA LEU A 83 0.66 -7.57 3.34
C LEU A 83 1.40 -7.64 2.00
N LEU A 84 2.65 -7.17 1.95
CA LEU A 84 3.47 -7.24 0.74
C LEU A 84 3.71 -8.69 0.31
N HIS A 85 3.96 -9.60 1.25
CA HIS A 85 4.06 -11.02 0.97
C HIS A 85 2.76 -11.59 0.40
N MET A 86 1.61 -11.23 0.98
CA MET A 86 0.29 -11.67 0.51
C MET A 86 -0.01 -11.17 -0.91
N ILE A 87 0.24 -9.90 -1.22
CA ILE A 87 0.07 -9.35 -2.58
C ILE A 87 0.91 -10.15 -3.58
N ASN A 88 2.19 -10.39 -3.26
CA ASN A 88 3.10 -11.14 -4.13
C ASN A 88 2.65 -12.60 -4.33
N LYS A 89 2.08 -13.22 -3.30
CA LYS A 89 1.54 -14.59 -3.38
C LYS A 89 0.29 -14.65 -4.27
N GLU A 90 -0.62 -13.70 -4.14
CA GLU A 90 -1.83 -13.63 -4.97
C GLU A 90 -1.49 -13.39 -6.44
N LYS A 91 -0.57 -12.48 -6.76
CA LYS A 91 -0.06 -12.27 -8.13
C LYS A 91 0.44 -13.57 -8.77
N LYS A 92 1.22 -14.35 -8.01
CA LYS A 92 1.77 -15.64 -8.47
C LYS A 92 0.70 -16.72 -8.64
N THR A 93 -0.31 -16.73 -7.77
CA THR A 93 -1.30 -17.82 -7.73
C THR A 93 -2.41 -17.61 -8.77
N ALA A 94 -2.83 -16.37 -8.98
CA ALA A 94 -3.96 -16.05 -9.85
C ALA A 94 -3.56 -15.56 -11.25
N MET A 95 -2.25 -15.47 -11.56
CA MET A 95 -1.72 -14.90 -12.82
C MET A 95 -2.36 -13.55 -13.18
N VAL A 96 -2.67 -12.75 -12.16
CA VAL A 96 -3.29 -11.43 -12.28
C VAL A 96 -2.31 -10.36 -11.85
N ASP A 97 -2.43 -9.21 -12.49
CA ASP A 97 -1.65 -8.04 -12.15
C ASP A 97 -2.21 -7.37 -10.88
N SER A 98 -1.38 -6.57 -10.22
CA SER A 98 -1.73 -5.88 -8.97
C SER A 98 -2.94 -4.93 -9.13
N GLU A 99 -3.28 -4.56 -10.35
CA GLU A 99 -4.42 -3.72 -10.70
C GLU A 99 -5.76 -4.40 -10.41
N ASP A 100 -5.79 -5.74 -10.47
CA ASP A 100 -6.99 -6.55 -10.21
C ASP A 100 -7.20 -6.88 -8.73
N ILE A 101 -6.21 -6.57 -7.88
CA ILE A 101 -6.23 -6.91 -6.45
C ILE A 101 -6.68 -5.72 -5.61
N VAL A 102 -7.76 -5.95 -4.87
CA VAL A 102 -8.35 -4.99 -3.95
C VAL A 102 -8.11 -5.44 -2.51
N ILE A 103 -7.57 -4.54 -1.70
CA ILE A 103 -7.24 -4.77 -0.29
C ILE A 103 -8.33 -4.12 0.57
N THR A 104 -8.95 -4.91 1.43
CA THR A 104 -9.88 -4.45 2.45
C THR A 104 -9.24 -4.62 3.82
N ILE A 105 -9.07 -3.52 4.55
CA ILE A 105 -8.51 -3.52 5.90
C ILE A 105 -9.65 -3.34 6.90
N GLU A 106 -9.84 -4.31 7.79
CA GLU A 106 -10.85 -4.32 8.86
C GLU A 106 -10.26 -3.84 10.18
#